data_AF-A0A535RID8-F1
#
_entry.id   AF-A0A535RID8-F1
#
_cell.length_a   1.000
_cell.length_b   1.000
_cell.length_c   1.000
_cell.angle_alpha   90.00
_cell.angle_beta   90.00
_cell.angle_gamma   90.00
#
_symmetry.space_group_name_H-M   'P 1'
#
loop_
_entity.id
_entity.type
_entity.pdbx_description
1 polymer ?
#
loop_
_entity_poly.entity_id
_entity_poly.type
_entity_poly.pdbx_seq_one_letter_code
_entity_poly.pdbx_strand_id
1 'polypeptide(L)'
;MRSRLYAKRRSYDQLETAGLILFGDAEQVSSRIRELEAAGMNHLMILVDFGALQAERVHASLKRFAREVMPNFGESRSISAS
;
A
#
# COMPACT_ATOMS: atom_id res chain seq x y z
N MET A 1 -5.46 0.65 29.02
CA MET A 1 -4.46 1.06 28.01
C MET A 1 -5.13 2.02 27.01
N ARG A 2 -4.86 3.32 27.07
CA ARG A 2 -5.46 4.36 26.19
C ARG A 2 -4.49 4.68 25.05
N SER A 3 -4.59 3.98 23.92
CA SER A 3 -3.70 4.15 22.77
C SER A 3 -4.17 5.19 21.73
N ARG A 4 -5.23 5.96 22.02
CA ARG A 4 -5.81 6.93 21.05
C ARG A 4 -5.42 8.39 21.28
N LEU A 5 -4.40 8.65 22.10
CA LEU A 5 -4.04 10.02 22.53
C LEU A 5 -3.68 10.98 21.38
N TYR A 6 -3.43 10.47 20.16
CA TYR A 6 -3.11 11.27 18.98
C TYR A 6 -3.96 10.94 17.74
N ALA A 7 -5.07 10.21 17.90
CA ALA A 7 -5.96 9.92 16.77
C ALA A 7 -6.78 11.17 16.37
N LYS A 8 -6.14 12.13 15.72
CA LYS A 8 -6.84 13.23 15.06
C LYS A 8 -7.66 12.64 13.91
N ARG A 9 -8.97 12.84 13.95
CA ARG A 9 -9.86 12.41 12.86
C ARG A 9 -9.43 13.15 11.59
N ARG A 10 -8.92 12.41 10.61
CA ARG A 10 -8.61 12.94 9.27
C ARG A 10 -9.70 12.48 8.32
N SER A 11 -10.09 13.35 7.37
CA SER A 11 -10.95 12.92 6.27
C SER A 11 -10.18 11.96 5.35
N TYR A 12 -10.92 11.24 4.50
CA TYR A 12 -10.32 10.43 3.43
C TYR A 12 -9.39 11.28 2.56
N ASP A 13 -9.89 12.42 2.08
CA ASP A 13 -9.14 13.34 1.21
C ASP A 13 -7.84 13.85 1.85
N GLN A 14 -7.84 14.05 3.18
CA GLN A 14 -6.65 14.44 3.91
C GLN A 14 -5.60 13.32 3.99
N LEU A 15 -6.04 12.07 4.07
CA LEU A 15 -5.14 10.91 4.04
C LEU A 15 -4.61 10.68 2.62
N GLU A 16 -5.46 10.83 1.62
CA GLU A 16 -5.11 10.72 0.20
C GLU A 16 -4.08 11.78 -0.20
N THR A 17 -4.36 13.05 0.09
CA THR A 17 -3.46 14.18 -0.21
C THR A 17 -2.10 14.04 0.48
N ALA A 18 -2.08 13.45 1.68
CA ALA A 18 -0.84 13.24 2.42
C ALA A 18 -0.04 12.02 1.93
N GLY A 19 -0.52 11.26 0.94
CA GLY A 19 0.13 10.04 0.46
C GLY A 19 0.18 8.92 1.51
N LEU A 20 -0.71 8.96 2.51
CA LEU A 20 -0.68 8.04 3.66
C LEU A 20 -1.53 6.78 3.45
N ILE A 21 -2.20 6.67 2.30
CA ILE A 21 -3.08 5.54 1.97
C ILE A 21 -2.81 5.03 0.56
N LEU A 22 -2.96 3.73 0.40
CA LEU A 22 -2.94 3.03 -0.89
C LEU A 22 -4.32 2.40 -1.11
N PHE A 23 -5.26 3.20 -1.60
CA PHE A 23 -6.63 2.76 -1.91
C PHE A 23 -6.99 3.06 -3.36
N GLY A 24 -7.74 2.14 -3.99
CA GLY A 24 -8.15 2.26 -5.38
C GLY A 24 -8.09 0.93 -6.10
N ASP A 25 -8.11 1.00 -7.43
CA ASP A 25 -7.79 -0.13 -8.29
C ASP A 25 -6.27 -0.39 -8.41
N ALA A 26 -5.90 -1.42 -9.16
CA ALA A 26 -4.51 -1.82 -9.32
C ALA A 26 -3.65 -0.75 -10.04
N GLU A 27 -4.23 0.02 -10.96
CA GLU A 27 -3.53 1.08 -11.67
C GLU A 27 -3.25 2.26 -10.74
N GLN A 28 -4.27 2.71 -10.01
CA GLN A 28 -4.16 3.78 -9.02
C GLN A 28 -3.12 3.44 -7.95
N VAL A 29 -3.18 2.23 -7.40
CA VAL A 29 -2.20 1.78 -6.39
C VAL A 29 -0.80 1.69 -6.98
N SER A 30 -0.64 1.14 -8.20
CA SER A 30 0.67 1.07 -8.85
C SER A 30 1.25 2.46 -9.11
N SER A 31 0.44 3.42 -9.56
CA SER A 31 0.91 4.79 -9.78
C SER A 31 1.43 5.41 -8.49
N ARG A 32 0.74 5.22 -7.36
CA ARG A 32 1.19 5.74 -6.06
C ARG A 32 2.47 5.07 -5.58
N ILE A 33 2.63 3.77 -5.80
CA ILE A 33 3.89 3.09 -5.45
C ILE A 33 5.05 3.63 -6.29
N ARG A 34 4.85 3.92 -7.59
CA ARG A 34 5.87 4.57 -8.43
C ARG A 34 6.25 5.97 -7.94
N GLU A 35 5.29 6.75 -7.44
CA GLU A 35 5.57 8.05 -6.82
C GLU A 35 6.46 7.90 -5.58
N LEU A 36 6.20 6.89 -4.74
CA LEU A 36 7.03 6.58 -3.57
C LEU A 36 8.42 6.10 -3.97
N GLU A 37 8.52 5.24 -4.98
CA GLU A 37 9.79 4.77 -5.55
C GLU A 37 10.62 5.92 -6.11
N ALA A 38 10.00 6.84 -6.87
CA ALA A 38 10.64 8.04 -7.38
C ALA A 38 11.11 8.99 -6.27
N ALA A 39 10.47 8.96 -5.10
CA ALA A 39 10.91 9.68 -3.89
C ALA A 39 12.05 8.97 -3.13
N GLY A 40 12.54 7.83 -3.62
CA GLY A 40 13.67 7.08 -3.07
C GLY A 40 13.28 5.96 -2.10
N MET A 41 11.99 5.63 -1.98
CA MET A 41 11.55 4.51 -1.14
C MET A 41 11.80 3.18 -1.86
N ASN A 42 12.48 2.25 -1.18
CA ASN A 42 12.83 0.93 -1.73
C ASN A 42 12.12 -0.25 -1.03
N HIS A 43 11.42 0.02 0.08
CA HIS A 43 10.65 -0.98 0.82
C HIS A 43 9.26 -0.43 1.13
N LEU A 44 8.24 -1.25 0.88
CA LEU A 44 6.85 -0.94 1.18
C LEU A 44 6.29 -1.98 2.15
N MET A 45 5.79 -1.52 3.29
CA MET A 45 5.03 -2.32 4.25
C MET A 45 3.60 -1.82 4.28
N ILE A 46 2.63 -2.72 4.18
CA ILE A 46 1.19 -2.38 4.12
C ILE A 46 0.45 -2.91 5.36
N LEU A 47 -0.45 -2.08 5.89
CA LEU A 47 -1.43 -2.45 6.90
C LEU A 47 -2.81 -2.47 6.24
N VAL A 48 -3.48 -3.63 6.24
CA VAL A 48 -4.61 -3.91 5.34
C VAL A 48 -5.94 -4.17 6.05
N ASP A 49 -5.92 -4.32 7.37
CA ASP A 49 -7.05 -4.77 8.21
C ASP A 49 -7.59 -3.65 9.12
N PHE A 50 -7.71 -2.44 8.58
CA PHE A 50 -8.20 -1.30 9.35
C PHE A 50 -9.72 -1.36 9.59
N GLY A 51 -10.19 -0.75 10.69
CA GLY A 51 -11.60 -0.41 10.88
C GLY A 51 -12.57 -1.58 11.01
N ALA A 52 -12.11 -2.75 11.49
CA ALA A 52 -12.91 -3.98 11.58
C ALA A 52 -13.48 -4.43 10.21
N LEU A 53 -12.69 -4.24 9.15
CA LEU A 53 -13.00 -4.80 7.83
C LEU A 53 -13.17 -6.32 7.91
N GLN A 54 -14.15 -6.82 7.15
CA GLN A 54 -14.39 -8.26 7.03
C GLN A 54 -13.15 -8.94 6.43
N ALA A 55 -12.73 -10.06 7.02
CA ALA A 55 -11.51 -10.78 6.65
C ALA A 55 -11.51 -11.20 5.18
N GLU A 56 -12.68 -11.55 4.63
CA GLU A 56 -12.88 -11.96 3.24
C GLU A 56 -12.52 -10.82 2.28
N ARG A 57 -12.86 -9.58 2.64
CA ARG A 57 -12.53 -8.40 1.83
C ARG A 57 -11.04 -8.10 1.86
N VAL A 58 -10.42 -8.20 3.05
CA VAL A 58 -8.97 -8.04 3.19
C VAL A 58 -8.24 -9.09 2.34
N HIS A 59 -8.68 -10.34 2.40
CA HIS A 59 -8.10 -11.44 1.64
C HIS A 59 -8.28 -11.24 0.12
N ALA A 60 -9.45 -10.79 -0.33
CA ALA A 60 -9.69 -10.48 -1.74
C ALA A 60 -8.76 -9.34 -2.23
N SER A 61 -8.59 -8.28 -1.44
CA SER A 61 -7.68 -7.18 -1.75
C SER A 61 -6.22 -7.65 -1.81
N LEU A 62 -5.77 -8.48 -0.87
CA LEU A 62 -4.41 -9.04 -0.89
C LEU A 62 -4.16 -9.93 -2.12
N LYS A 63 -5.12 -10.80 -2.49
CA LYS A 63 -5.03 -11.61 -3.71
C LYS A 63 -4.92 -10.74 -4.97
N ARG A 64 -5.72 -9.68 -5.04
CA ARG A 64 -5.69 -8.73 -6.16
C ARG A 64 -4.36 -7.98 -6.21
N PHE A 65 -3.89 -7.47 -5.07
CA PHE A 65 -2.60 -6.79 -4.95
C PHE A 65 -1.44 -7.69 -5.42
N ALA A 66 -1.40 -8.93 -4.97
CA ALA A 66 -0.36 -9.88 -5.36
C ALA A 66 -0.38 -10.21 -6.87
N ARG A 67 -1.57 -10.31 -7.48
CA ARG A 67 -1.72 -10.65 -8.89
C ARG A 67 -1.52 -9.47 -9.84
N GLU A 68 -1.99 -8.28 -9.45
CA GLU A 68 -2.16 -7.14 -10.37
C GLU A 68 -1.20 -5.99 -10.08
N VAL A 69 -0.67 -5.87 -8.86
CA VAL A 69 0.21 -4.76 -8.46
C VAL A 69 1.65 -5.21 -8.33
N MET A 70 1.93 -6.24 -7.51
CA MET A 70 3.30 -6.70 -7.24
C MET A 70 4.15 -7.00 -8.49
N PRO A 71 3.60 -7.60 -9.58
CA PRO A 71 4.39 -7.86 -10.79
C PRO A 71 4.96 -6.60 -11.46
N ASN A 72 4.40 -5.42 -11.18
CA ASN A 72 4.89 -4.16 -11.74
C ASN A 72 6.18 -3.64 -11.07
N PHE A 73 6.58 -4.24 -9.94
CA PHE A 73 7.70 -3.80 -9.09
C PHE A 73 8.73 -4.91 -8.81
N GLY A 74 8.60 -6.05 -9.48
CA GLY A 74 9.58 -7.14 -9.38
C GLY A 74 10.71 -6.97 -10.39
N GLU A 75 11.91 -6.67 -9.90
CA GLU A 75 13.07 -7.52 -10.13
C GLU A 75 13.29 -8.20 -11.50
N SER A 76 13.74 -7.47 -12.54
CA SER A 76 14.72 -8.07 -13.49
C SER A 76 16.10 -8.09 -12.83
N ARG A 77 16.35 -9.04 -11.92
CA ARG A 77 17.71 -9.33 -11.44
C ARG A 77 18.15 -10.66 -12.04
N SER A 78 18.87 -10.61 -13.17
CA SER A 78 19.83 -11.66 -13.48
C SER A 78 20.88 -11.62 -12.37
N ILE A 79 20.95 -12.68 -11.58
CA ILE A 79 22.02 -12.86 -10.61
C ILE A 79 23.30 -13.05 -11.42
N SER A 80 24.09 -11.99 -11.58
CA SER A 80 25.49 -12.13 -11.95
C SER A 80 26.22 -12.60 -10.68
N ALA A 81 26.53 -13.89 -10.64
CA ALA A 81 27.50 -14.41 -9.69
C ALA A 81 28.86 -13.76 -10.01
N SER A 82 29.43 -13.07 -9.02
CA SER A 82 30.86 -12.72 -8.97
C SER A 82 31.53 -13.61 -7.93
#